data_AF-A0AB39L2A1-F1
#
_entry.id   AF-A0AB39L2A1-F1
#
_cell.length_a   1.000
_cell.length_b   1.000
_cell.length_c   1.000
_cell.angle_alpha   90.00
_cell.angle_beta   90.00
_cell.angle_gamma   90.00
#
_symmetry.space_group_name_H-M   'P 1'
#
loop_
_entity.id
_entity.type
_entity.pdbx_description
1 polymer ?
#
loop_
_entity_poly.entity_id
_entity_poly.type
_entity_poly.pdbx_seq_one_letter_code
_entity_poly.pdbx_strand_id
1 'polypeptide(L)'
;MRSLMWKLRIATLWVFYAVGMVLLFILVLMEPGSVDQLRTGRIAEMAVDSPMTLMMPGFVLIPLALAFLTFVLTDTVARWVNVVAGAFFGAMMVWDVFEHWGAAVIAAPVVSELVALAGILVVVMALMKPKEELAEARHTDKALAA
;
A
#
# COMPACT_ATOMS: atom_id res chain seq x y z
N MET A 1 -3.45 24.16 5.56
CA MET A 1 -4.58 23.21 5.45
C MET A 1 -4.44 22.24 4.27
N ARG A 2 -3.94 22.67 3.10
CA ARG A 2 -3.88 21.82 1.89
C ARG A 2 -2.81 20.71 1.94
N SER A 3 -1.67 20.93 2.59
CA SER A 3 -0.64 19.89 2.86
C SER A 3 -1.14 18.81 3.82
N LEU A 4 -1.90 19.20 4.85
CA LEU A 4 -2.53 18.26 5.78
C LEU A 4 -3.54 17.35 5.07
N MET A 5 -4.36 17.89 4.16
CA MET A 5 -5.29 17.09 3.37
C MET A 5 -4.57 16.09 2.45
N TRP A 6 -3.42 16.47 1.88
CA TRP A 6 -2.60 15.57 1.06
C TRP A 6 -2.04 14.42 1.90
N LYS A 7 -1.43 14.73 3.07
CA LYS A 7 -0.95 13.74 4.03
C LYS A 7 -2.06 12.81 4.50
N LEU A 8 -3.24 13.36 4.81
CA LEU A 8 -4.39 12.58 5.23
C LEU A 8 -4.83 11.58 4.17
N ARG A 9 -4.93 11.99 2.90
CA ARG A 9 -5.31 11.07 1.81
C ARG A 9 -4.33 9.91 1.66
N ILE A 10 -3.03 10.19 1.71
CA ILE A 10 -1.99 9.14 1.63
C ILE A 10 -2.08 8.21 2.84
N ALA A 11 -2.20 8.77 4.05
CA ALA A 11 -2.31 7.97 5.26
C ALA A 11 -3.58 7.08 5.25
N THR A 12 -4.72 7.60 4.76
CA THR A 12 -5.94 6.80 4.59
C THR A 12 -5.73 5.63 3.64
N LEU A 13 -4.98 5.81 2.54
CA LEU A 13 -4.68 4.72 1.62
C LEU A 13 -3.82 3.64 2.27
N TRP A 14 -2.85 4.00 3.11
CA TRP A 14 -2.06 3.02 3.85
C TRP A 14 -2.87 2.25 4.88
N VAL A 15 -3.79 2.91 5.58
CA VAL A 15 -4.72 2.23 6.48
C VAL A 15 -5.63 1.28 5.69
N PHE A 16 -6.17 1.73 4.55
CA PHE A 16 -6.96 0.89 3.66
C PHE A 16 -6.16 -0.33 3.18
N TYR A 17 -4.91 -0.13 2.78
CA TYR A 17 -3.99 -1.21 2.39
C TYR A 17 -3.81 -2.22 3.53
N ALA A 18 -3.53 -1.75 4.75
CA ALA A 18 -3.35 -2.62 5.92
C ALA A 18 -4.60 -3.46 6.22
N VAL A 19 -5.79 -2.84 6.16
CA VAL A 19 -7.07 -3.54 6.35
C VAL A 19 -7.29 -4.58 5.24
N GLY A 20 -6.96 -4.23 3.98
CA GLY A 20 -7.00 -5.15 2.86
C GLY A 20 -6.09 -6.37 3.05
N MET A 21 -4.87 -6.18 3.56
CA MET A 21 -3.98 -7.29 3.90
C MET A 21 -4.57 -8.22 4.96
N VAL A 22 -5.22 -7.68 6.00
CA VAL A 22 -5.92 -8.49 7.00
C VAL A 22 -7.05 -9.29 6.35
N LEU A 23 -7.82 -8.68 5.45
CA LEU A 23 -8.87 -9.38 4.70
C LEU A 23 -8.30 -10.50 3.83
N LEU A 24 -7.19 -10.26 3.12
CA LEU A 24 -6.53 -11.29 2.31
C LEU A 24 -6.07 -12.48 3.15
N PHE A 25 -5.47 -12.24 4.33
CA PHE A 25 -5.09 -13.32 5.23
C PHE A 25 -6.29 -14.14 5.71
N ILE A 26 -7.41 -13.49 6.01
CA ILE A 26 -8.65 -14.19 6.38
C ILE A 26 -9.15 -15.02 5.19
N LEU A 27 -9.16 -14.46 3.98
CA LEU A 27 -9.63 -15.15 2.78
C LEU A 27 -8.77 -16.37 2.44
N VAL A 28 -7.45 -16.28 2.58
CA VAL A 28 -6.53 -17.43 2.44
C VAL A 28 -6.89 -18.56 3.41
N LEU A 29 -7.26 -18.24 4.66
CA LEU A 29 -7.71 -19.25 5.63
C LEU A 29 -9.08 -19.85 5.30
N MET A 30 -9.90 -19.14 4.52
CA MET A 30 -11.21 -19.61 4.05
C MET A 30 -11.11 -20.49 2.79
N GLU A 31 -9.95 -20.56 2.13
CA GLU A 31 -9.76 -21.46 1.01
C GLU A 31 -9.87 -22.93 1.42
N PRO A 32 -10.48 -23.79 0.58
CA PRO A 32 -10.63 -25.21 0.89
C PRO A 32 -9.27 -25.87 1.18
N GLY A 33 -9.16 -26.53 2.33
CA GLY A 33 -7.95 -27.23 2.77
C GLY A 33 -6.93 -26.37 3.52
N SER A 34 -7.06 -25.04 3.52
CA SER A 34 -6.10 -24.14 4.18
C SER A 34 -6.00 -24.35 5.69
N VAL A 35 -7.11 -24.64 6.38
CA VAL A 35 -7.11 -24.92 7.83
C VAL A 35 -6.36 -26.20 8.15
N ASP A 36 -6.47 -27.23 7.30
CA ASP A 36 -5.75 -28.49 7.48
C ASP A 36 -4.26 -28.32 7.15
N GLN A 37 -3.91 -27.53 6.13
CA GLN A 37 -2.53 -27.13 5.89
C GLN A 37 -1.94 -26.42 7.11
N LEU A 38 -2.68 -25.47 7.70
CA LEU A 38 -2.24 -24.73 8.88
C LEU A 38 -1.98 -25.65 10.07
N ARG A 39 -2.81 -26.68 10.29
CA ARG A 39 -2.58 -27.70 11.32
C ARG A 39 -1.28 -28.47 11.12
N THR A 40 -0.86 -28.65 9.87
CA THR A 40 0.43 -29.26 9.53
C THR A 40 1.60 -28.27 9.50
N GLY A 41 1.37 -27.02 9.90
CA GLY A 41 2.38 -25.97 9.90
C GLY A 41 2.66 -25.40 8.51
N ARG A 42 1.67 -25.34 7.62
CA ARG A 42 1.80 -24.83 6.26
C ARG A 42 0.70 -23.83 5.88
N ILE A 43 1.01 -22.87 5.01
CA ILE A 43 0.03 -21.96 4.40
C ILE A 43 0.40 -21.85 2.91
N ALA A 44 -0.55 -22.07 2.01
CA ALA A 44 -0.31 -22.06 0.56
C ALA A 44 0.89 -22.93 0.17
N GLU A 45 0.96 -24.15 0.72
CA GLU A 45 2.09 -25.10 0.58
C GLU A 45 3.45 -24.63 1.14
N MET A 46 3.58 -23.41 1.63
CA MET A 46 4.79 -22.91 2.28
C MET A 46 4.84 -23.31 3.75
N ALA A 47 6.04 -23.63 4.26
CA ALA A 47 6.23 -23.94 5.68
C ALA A 47 6.11 -22.66 6.53
N VAL A 48 5.35 -22.73 7.62
CA VAL A 48 5.24 -21.65 8.60
C VAL A 48 6.47 -21.69 9.50
N ASP A 49 7.53 -21.05 9.04
CA ASP A 49 8.80 -20.90 9.74
C ASP A 49 8.93 -19.52 10.42
N SER A 50 10.01 -19.32 11.18
CA SER A 50 10.23 -18.05 11.89
C SER A 50 10.24 -16.84 10.94
N PRO A 51 10.94 -16.86 9.78
CA PRO A 51 10.83 -15.79 8.78
C PRO A 51 9.39 -15.50 8.33
N MET A 52 8.61 -16.51 8.00
CA MET A 52 7.24 -16.33 7.54
C MET A 52 6.36 -15.69 8.62
N THR A 53 6.49 -16.13 9.88
CA THR A 53 5.74 -15.55 11.01
C THR A 53 6.08 -14.09 11.31
N LEU A 54 7.28 -13.62 10.95
CA LEU A 54 7.66 -12.21 11.06
C LEU A 54 7.20 -11.39 9.84
N MET A 55 7.25 -11.99 8.66
CA MET A 55 6.89 -11.34 7.39
C MET A 55 5.39 -10.99 7.34
N MET A 56 4.52 -11.94 7.73
CA MET A 56 3.05 -11.76 7.70
C MET A 56 2.54 -10.51 8.44
N PRO A 57 2.86 -10.29 9.73
CA PRO A 57 2.46 -9.06 10.42
C PRO A 57 3.16 -7.82 9.83
N GLY A 58 4.35 -7.97 9.23
CA GLY A 58 5.04 -6.89 8.54
C GLY A 58 4.21 -6.27 7.43
N PHE A 59 3.46 -7.08 6.66
CA PHE A 59 2.55 -6.57 5.62
C PHE A 59 1.41 -5.71 6.14
N VAL A 60 1.09 -5.77 7.44
CA VAL A 60 0.07 -4.93 8.08
C VAL A 60 0.73 -3.76 8.80
N LEU A 61 1.77 -4.03 9.59
CA LEU A 61 2.41 -3.04 10.45
C LEU A 61 3.22 -2.01 9.66
N ILE A 62 3.88 -2.40 8.58
CA ILE A 62 4.66 -1.45 7.76
C ILE A 62 3.74 -0.40 7.12
N PRO A 63 2.63 -0.75 6.43
CA PRO A 63 1.64 0.23 5.99
C PRO A 63 1.14 1.17 7.09
N LEU A 64 0.80 0.64 8.27
CA LEU A 64 0.34 1.47 9.39
C LEU A 64 1.44 2.43 9.89
N ALA A 65 2.68 1.97 9.94
CA ALA A 65 3.82 2.83 10.25
C ALA A 65 4.01 3.92 9.19
N LEU A 66 3.86 3.60 7.90
CA LEU A 66 3.92 4.57 6.80
C LEU A 66 2.79 5.60 6.86
N ALA A 67 1.59 5.19 7.27
CA ALA A 67 0.47 6.10 7.53
C ALA A 67 0.85 7.14 8.59
N PHE A 68 1.45 6.70 9.71
CA PHE A 68 1.93 7.58 10.77
C PHE A 68 3.10 8.46 10.31
N LEU A 69 4.11 7.88 9.66
CA LEU A 69 5.29 8.58 9.17
C LEU A 69 4.95 9.67 8.15
N THR A 70 3.87 9.52 7.40
CA THR A 70 3.38 10.56 6.47
C THR A 70 3.09 11.89 7.20
N PHE A 71 2.72 11.86 8.48
CA PHE A 71 2.50 13.06 9.28
C PHE A 71 3.74 13.56 10.02
N VAL A 72 4.65 12.66 10.40
CA VAL A 72 5.86 12.99 11.17
C VAL A 72 6.95 13.58 10.28
N LEU A 73 7.07 13.08 9.05
CA LEU A 73 8.13 13.48 8.13
C LEU A 73 7.83 14.83 7.45
N THR A 74 8.89 15.54 7.08
CA THR A 74 8.80 16.73 6.23
C THR A 74 8.20 16.37 4.87
N ASP A 75 7.54 17.31 4.21
CA ASP A 75 6.77 17.05 2.99
C ASP A 75 7.63 16.40 1.89
N THR A 76 8.88 16.83 1.72
CA THR A 76 9.83 16.25 0.77
C THR A 76 10.19 14.80 1.10
N VAL A 77 10.48 14.51 2.37
CA VAL A 77 10.88 13.15 2.80
C VAL A 77 9.67 12.21 2.77
N ALA A 78 8.53 12.66 3.28
CA ALA A 78 7.25 11.94 3.21
C ALA A 78 6.92 11.59 1.76
N ARG A 79 7.12 12.52 0.81
CA ARG A 79 6.88 12.26 -0.61
C ARG A 79 7.69 11.08 -1.12
N TRP A 80 9.00 11.10 -0.95
CA TRP A 80 9.88 10.05 -1.49
C TRP A 80 9.71 8.71 -0.79
N VAL A 81 9.52 8.71 0.54
CA VAL A 81 9.19 7.49 1.30
C VAL A 81 7.92 6.85 0.73
N ASN A 82 6.87 7.65 0.49
CA ASN A 82 5.62 7.15 -0.06
C ASN A 82 5.73 6.69 -1.52
N VAL A 83 6.56 7.32 -2.35
CA VAL A 83 6.83 6.85 -3.72
C VAL A 83 7.50 5.48 -3.69
N VAL A 84 8.58 5.32 -2.92
CA VAL A 84 9.34 4.06 -2.87
C VAL A 84 8.50 2.94 -2.27
N ALA A 85 7.87 3.20 -1.12
CA ALA A 85 7.03 2.21 -0.46
C ALA A 85 5.80 1.88 -1.31
N GLY A 86 5.09 2.89 -1.84
CA GLY A 86 3.93 2.68 -2.71
C GLY A 86 4.28 1.86 -3.95
N ALA A 87 5.44 2.09 -4.56
CA ALA A 87 5.90 1.32 -5.72
C ALA A 87 6.18 -0.13 -5.35
N PHE A 88 6.87 -0.37 -4.24
CA PHE A 88 7.17 -1.73 -3.75
C PHE A 88 5.89 -2.50 -3.40
N PHE A 89 5.04 -1.94 -2.53
CA PHE A 89 3.81 -2.59 -2.08
C PHE A 89 2.75 -2.69 -3.18
N GLY A 90 2.68 -1.70 -4.06
CA GLY A 90 1.79 -1.72 -5.22
C GLY A 90 2.21 -2.77 -6.25
N ALA A 91 3.49 -2.84 -6.61
CA ALA A 91 3.99 -3.84 -7.56
C ALA A 91 3.80 -5.27 -7.06
N MET A 92 4.04 -5.51 -5.76
CA MET A 92 3.80 -6.79 -5.13
C MET A 92 2.32 -7.22 -5.19
N MET A 93 1.38 -6.29 -4.97
CA MET A 93 -0.05 -6.61 -5.06
C MET A 93 -0.52 -6.80 -6.50
N VAL A 94 0.07 -6.05 -7.45
CA VAL A 94 -0.16 -6.31 -8.88
C VAL A 94 0.31 -7.70 -9.25
N TRP A 95 1.46 -8.15 -8.74
CA TRP A 95 1.95 -9.51 -8.92
C TRP A 95 0.97 -10.54 -8.32
N ASP A 96 0.51 -10.32 -7.10
CA ASP A 96 -0.47 -11.19 -6.42
C ASP A 96 -1.78 -11.35 -7.21
N VAL A 97 -2.28 -10.27 -7.83
CA VAL A 97 -3.45 -10.31 -8.72
C VAL A 97 -3.21 -11.23 -9.92
N PHE A 98 -2.01 -11.21 -10.51
CA PHE A 98 -1.68 -12.10 -11.62
C PHE A 98 -1.59 -13.57 -11.18
N GLU A 99 -1.05 -13.85 -9.99
CA GLU A 99 -0.95 -15.22 -9.46
C GLU A 99 -2.32 -15.83 -9.16
N HIS A 100 -3.24 -15.03 -8.63
CA HIS A 100 -4.58 -15.49 -8.26
C HIS A 100 -5.63 -15.29 -9.37
N TRP A 101 -5.19 -14.96 -10.59
CA TRP A 101 -6.07 -14.80 -11.73
C TRP A 101 -6.79 -16.11 -12.05
N GLY A 102 -8.10 -16.17 -11.77
CA GLY A 102 -8.91 -17.38 -11.96
C GLY A 102 -8.97 -18.32 -10.74
N ALA A 103 -8.60 -17.83 -9.55
CA ALA A 103 -8.75 -18.56 -8.30
C ALA A 103 -10.21 -18.97 -8.01
N ALA A 104 -10.38 -20.07 -7.27
CA ALA A 104 -11.70 -20.60 -6.91
C ALA A 104 -12.50 -19.66 -5.99
N VAL A 105 -11.80 -18.87 -5.16
CA VAL A 105 -12.42 -17.87 -4.29
C VAL A 105 -12.34 -16.51 -4.96
N ILE A 106 -13.46 -16.08 -5.57
CA ILE A 106 -13.56 -14.81 -6.33
C ILE A 106 -13.25 -13.58 -5.45
N ALA A 107 -13.46 -13.67 -4.14
CA ALA A 107 -13.24 -12.54 -3.23
C ALA A 107 -11.76 -12.15 -3.08
N ALA A 108 -10.82 -13.11 -3.14
CA ALA A 108 -9.41 -12.82 -2.95
C ALA A 108 -8.82 -11.94 -4.09
N PRO A 109 -9.00 -12.29 -5.38
CA PRO A 109 -8.56 -11.43 -6.48
C PRO A 109 -9.14 -10.01 -6.42
N VAL A 110 -10.43 -9.87 -6.08
CA VAL A 110 -11.09 -8.56 -5.97
C VAL A 110 -10.45 -7.72 -4.86
N VAL A 111 -10.16 -8.31 -3.70
CA VAL A 111 -9.49 -7.59 -2.62
C VAL A 111 -8.06 -7.22 -3.03
N SER A 112 -7.30 -8.14 -3.62
CA SER A 112 -5.93 -7.88 -4.09
C SER A 112 -5.89 -6.75 -5.12
N GLU A 113 -6.85 -6.68 -6.05
CA GLU A 113 -6.99 -5.58 -7.01
C GLU A 113 -7.20 -4.23 -6.32
N LEU A 114 -8.10 -4.17 -5.34
CA LEU A 114 -8.37 -2.93 -4.59
C LEU A 114 -7.14 -2.49 -3.77
N VAL A 115 -6.41 -3.45 -3.18
CA VAL A 115 -5.18 -3.17 -2.42
C VAL A 115 -4.05 -2.73 -3.35
N ALA A 116 -3.93 -3.33 -4.54
CA ALA A 116 -3.00 -2.90 -5.58
C ALA A 116 -3.28 -1.46 -6.02
N LEU A 117 -4.55 -1.12 -6.25
CA LEU A 117 -4.97 0.24 -6.58
C LEU A 117 -4.61 1.23 -5.47
N ALA A 118 -4.75 0.85 -4.19
CA ALA A 118 -4.33 1.71 -3.08
C ALA A 118 -2.82 2.01 -3.13
N GLY A 119 -1.97 1.00 -3.35
CA GLY A 119 -0.52 1.18 -3.50
C GLY A 119 -0.16 2.09 -4.69
N ILE A 120 -0.80 1.90 -5.84
CA ILE A 120 -0.62 2.75 -7.02
C ILE A 120 -1.05 4.19 -6.73
N LEU A 121 -2.20 4.38 -6.08
CA LEU A 121 -2.71 5.71 -5.74
C LEU A 121 -1.81 6.43 -4.72
N VAL A 122 -1.14 5.71 -3.82
CA VAL A 122 -0.10 6.30 -2.95
C VAL A 122 1.03 6.89 -3.82
N VAL A 123 1.55 6.15 -4.79
CA VAL A 123 2.60 6.65 -5.69
C VAL A 123 2.12 7.86 -6.48
N VAL A 124 0.95 7.76 -7.11
CA VAL A 124 0.37 8.84 -7.91
C VAL A 124 0.17 10.10 -7.07
N MET A 125 -0.43 9.98 -5.89
CA MET A 125 -0.63 11.14 -5.01
C MET A 125 0.66 11.69 -4.44
N ALA A 126 1.67 10.85 -4.20
CA ALA A 126 2.98 11.32 -3.78
C ALA A 126 3.69 12.09 -4.91
N LEU A 127 3.57 11.65 -6.16
CA LEU A 127 4.20 12.33 -7.31
C LEU A 127 3.46 13.61 -7.73
N MET A 128 2.15 13.71 -7.49
CA MET A 128 1.40 14.93 -7.79
C MET A 128 1.89 16.09 -6.93
N LYS A 129 2.58 17.05 -7.56
CA LYS A 129 3.03 18.29 -6.90
C LYS A 129 1.86 19.03 -6.26
N PRO A 130 2.00 19.59 -5.04
CA PRO A 130 1.05 20.54 -4.50
C PRO A 130 0.89 21.69 -5.51
N LYS A 131 -0.36 22.06 -5.85
CA LYS A 131 -0.68 23.06 -6.88
C LYS A 131 0.01 24.44 -6.68
N GLU A 132 0.59 24.68 -5.50
CA GLU A 132 1.27 25.91 -5.10
C GLU A 132 2.72 26.00 -5.62
N GLU A 133 3.50 24.91 -5.70
CA GLU A 133 4.84 24.95 -6.35
C GLU A 133 4.73 25.37 -7.83
N LEU A 134 3.62 25.01 -8.48
CA LEU A 134 3.33 25.39 -9.86
C LEU A 134 2.83 26.84 -9.97
N ALA A 135 2.15 27.33 -8.94
CA ALA A 135 1.65 28.70 -8.90
C ALA A 135 2.75 29.71 -8.53
N GLU A 136 3.61 29.36 -7.57
CA GLU A 136 4.80 30.14 -7.20
C GLU A 136 5.78 30.19 -8.36
N ALA A 137 6.16 29.05 -8.97
CA ALA A 137 7.03 29.05 -10.15
C ALA A 137 6.48 29.91 -11.29
N ARG A 138 5.17 29.85 -11.54
CA ARG A 138 4.51 30.69 -12.55
C ARG A 138 4.47 32.18 -12.18
N HIS A 139 4.41 32.52 -10.89
CA HIS A 139 4.51 33.90 -10.41
C HIS A 139 5.94 34.42 -10.48
N THR A 140 6.94 33.62 -10.13
CA THR A 140 8.36 33.97 -10.21
C THR A 140 8.81 34.17 -11.66
N ASP A 141 8.40 33.29 -12.58
CA ASP A 141 8.67 33.46 -14.02
C ASP A 141 8.07 34.76 -14.58
N LYS A 142 6.84 35.10 -14.16
CA LYS A 142 6.21 36.36 -14.55
C LYS A 142 6.92 37.59 -13.97
N ALA A 143 7.47 37.50 -12.76
CA ALA A 143 8.20 38.58 -12.13
C ALA A 143 9.61 38.78 -12.72
N LEU A 144 10.23 37.72 -13.25
CA LEU A 144 11.53 37.78 -13.92
C LEU A 144 11.42 38.25 -15.40
N ALA A 145 10.22 38.19 -15.98
CA ALA A 145 9.94 38.61 -17.35
C ALA A 145 9.43 40.07 -17.48
N ALA A 146 9.32 40.81 -16.36
CA ALA A 146 8.87 42.20 -16.28
C ALA A 146 10.03 43.13 -15.91
#